data_AF-A0A9I9DHJ0-F1
#
_entry.id   AF-A0A9I9DHJ0-F1
#
_cell.length_a   1.000
_cell.length_b   1.000
_cell.length_c   1.000
_cell.angle_alpha   90.00
_cell.angle_beta   90.00
_cell.angle_gamma   90.00
#
_symmetry.space_group_name_H-M   'P 1'
#
loop_
_entity.id
_entity.type
_entity.pdbx_description
1 polymer ?
#
loop_
_entity_poly.entity_id
_entity_poly.type
_entity_poly.pdbx_seq_one_letter_code
_entity_poly.pdbx_strand_id
1 'polypeptide(L)'
;DAVFRINSERPTQTQIPPSSSFTFRTRRFSLAVASGSTSAIMSYDDVEIEDMDWNEELQAFTYPCPCGDLFQITKEDLKLGEEIARCPSCSLYITVIYNMEDFLDDSNQKNNKGLEPSKQHPIVVA
;
A
#
# COMPACT_ATOMS: atom_id res chain seq x y z
N ASP A 1 -51.20 18.91 18.61
CA ASP A 1 -51.67 18.67 19.98
C ASP A 1 -51.18 17.28 20.40
N ALA A 2 -50.60 17.16 21.60
CA ALA A 2 -49.99 15.97 22.25
C ALA A 2 -48.66 15.43 21.66
N VAL A 3 -47.48 15.78 22.21
CA VAL A 3 -46.76 15.22 23.41
C VAL A 3 -45.89 14.00 23.04
N PHE A 4 -44.57 14.18 22.87
CA PHE A 4 -43.50 13.94 23.88
C PHE A 4 -43.36 12.47 24.31
N ARG A 5 -42.26 11.80 23.93
CA ARG A 5 -41.25 11.32 24.90
C ARG A 5 -40.10 10.53 24.26
N ILE A 6 -38.93 11.12 24.47
CA ILE A 6 -37.60 10.52 24.58
C ILE A 6 -37.67 9.21 25.39
N ASN A 7 -37.04 8.14 24.90
CA ASN A 7 -36.57 7.03 25.73
C ASN A 7 -35.07 6.83 25.48
N SER A 8 -34.30 7.69 26.14
CA SER A 8 -32.87 7.56 26.39
C SER A 8 -32.69 7.04 27.81
N GLU A 9 -32.68 5.72 28.06
CA GLU A 9 -32.15 5.10 29.28
C GLU A 9 -31.86 3.62 28.92
N ARG A 10 -30.72 2.98 29.18
CA ARG A 10 -29.78 3.11 30.31
C ARG A 10 -28.50 2.29 30.03
N PRO A 11 -27.31 2.73 30.51
CA PRO A 11 -26.07 1.96 30.47
C PRO A 11 -26.05 0.91 31.60
N THR A 12 -25.78 -0.35 31.27
CA THR A 12 -25.57 -1.39 32.28
C THR A 12 -24.13 -1.36 32.78
N GLN A 13 -23.96 -0.76 33.95
CA GLN A 13 -22.80 -0.82 34.81
C GLN A 13 -22.70 -2.22 35.44
N THR A 14 -21.61 -2.96 35.20
CA THR A 14 -21.29 -4.14 36.02
C THR A 14 -19.80 -4.20 36.35
N GLN A 15 -19.51 -3.67 37.54
CA GLN A 15 -18.70 -4.23 38.63
C GLN A 15 -17.22 -4.58 38.38
N ILE A 16 -16.38 -3.72 38.93
CA ILE A 16 -15.02 -4.00 39.40
C ILE A 16 -15.15 -4.62 40.81
N PRO A 17 -14.58 -5.80 41.11
CA PRO A 17 -14.43 -6.24 42.49
C PRO A 17 -13.17 -5.65 43.15
N PRO A 18 -13.22 -5.34 44.46
CA PRO A 18 -12.10 -4.76 45.20
C PRO A 18 -11.09 -5.82 45.68
N SER A 19 -9.84 -5.37 45.72
CA SER A 19 -8.85 -5.61 46.77
C SER A 19 -8.82 -7.00 47.41
N SER A 20 -7.93 -7.86 46.90
CA SER A 20 -7.33 -8.92 47.72
C SER A 20 -5.83 -8.97 47.46
N SER A 21 -5.11 -8.37 48.39
CA SER A 21 -3.69 -8.51 48.63
C SER A 21 -3.26 -9.98 48.59
N PHE A 22 -2.47 -10.34 47.57
CA PHE A 22 -1.67 -11.56 47.59
C PHE A 22 -0.21 -11.23 47.29
N THR A 23 0.59 -11.42 48.33
CA THR A 23 2.03 -11.30 48.40
C THR A 23 2.75 -12.37 47.57
N PHE A 24 3.77 -11.91 46.84
CA PHE A 24 5.04 -12.59 46.53
C PHE A 24 5.00 -14.02 45.97
N ARG A 25 5.37 -14.16 44.69
CA ARG A 25 6.52 -15.02 44.35
C ARG A 25 7.16 -14.63 43.03
N THR A 26 8.42 -14.23 43.13
CA THR A 26 9.38 -14.08 42.03
C THR A 26 9.35 -15.29 41.10
N ARG A 27 8.79 -15.10 39.91
CA ARG A 27 9.10 -15.94 38.75
C ARG A 27 9.76 -15.04 37.73
N ARG A 28 11.03 -15.35 37.45
CA ARG A 28 11.74 -14.85 36.28
C ARG A 28 10.92 -15.24 35.05
N PHE A 29 10.17 -14.30 34.52
CA PHE A 29 9.65 -14.40 33.17
C PHE A 29 10.76 -13.90 32.26
N SER A 30 11.51 -14.85 31.71
CA SER A 30 12.26 -14.62 30.48
C SER A 30 11.26 -14.16 29.44
N LEU A 31 11.24 -12.86 29.14
CA LEU A 31 10.56 -12.35 27.96
C LEU A 31 11.46 -12.71 26.78
N ALA A 32 11.19 -13.88 26.20
CA ALA A 32 11.64 -14.18 24.86
C ALA A 32 11.08 -13.08 23.94
N VAL A 33 11.97 -12.29 23.34
CA VAL A 33 11.63 -11.36 22.26
C VAL A 33 11.01 -12.21 21.15
N ALA A 34 9.74 -11.94 20.88
CA ALA A 34 8.96 -12.62 19.88
C ALA A 34 9.49 -12.26 18.47
N SER A 35 9.89 -13.30 17.74
CA SER A 35 9.58 -13.51 16.31
C SER A 35 9.49 -12.26 15.44
N GLY A 36 10.61 -11.85 14.84
CA GLY A 36 10.61 -11.14 13.57
C GLY A 36 10.26 -12.11 12.44
N SER A 37 8.97 -12.46 12.32
CA SER A 37 8.45 -13.00 11.07
C SER A 37 8.36 -11.82 10.11
N THR A 38 9.43 -11.58 9.36
CA THR A 38 9.36 -10.77 8.14
C THR A 38 8.47 -11.55 7.17
N SER A 39 7.15 -11.33 7.26
CA SER A 39 6.19 -11.75 6.23
C SER A 39 6.71 -11.16 4.93
N ALA A 40 7.33 -12.01 4.12
CA ALA A 40 7.72 -11.66 2.77
C ALA A 40 6.44 -11.17 2.08
N ILE A 41 6.34 -9.86 1.87
CA ILE A 41 5.41 -9.31 0.90
C ILE A 41 5.84 -9.95 -0.42
N MET A 42 5.11 -10.97 -0.85
CA MET A 42 5.35 -11.63 -2.13
C MET A 42 4.86 -10.68 -3.20
N SER A 43 5.72 -9.75 -3.62
CA SER A 43 5.55 -9.01 -4.86
C SER A 43 5.46 -10.01 -6.01
N TYR A 44 4.52 -9.77 -6.91
CA TYR A 44 4.23 -10.68 -8.01
C TYR A 44 5.29 -10.59 -9.11
N ASP A 45 5.72 -9.37 -9.44
CA ASP A 45 6.75 -9.08 -10.43
C ASP A 45 7.29 -7.64 -10.25
N ASP A 46 8.46 -7.38 -10.83
CA ASP A 46 9.12 -6.07 -10.87
C ASP A 46 8.96 -5.48 -12.28
N VAL A 47 8.28 -4.33 -12.41
CA VAL A 47 7.98 -3.71 -13.72
C VAL A 47 8.61 -2.32 -13.81
N GLU A 48 9.30 -2.01 -14.91
CA GLU A 48 9.86 -0.68 -15.17
C GLU A 48 8.72 0.32 -15.43
N ILE A 49 8.83 1.55 -14.91
CA ILE A 49 7.81 2.60 -15.12
C ILE A 49 7.58 2.92 -16.61
N GLU A 50 8.59 2.71 -17.45
CA GLU A 50 8.53 2.92 -18.92
C GLU A 50 7.59 1.93 -19.63
N ASP A 51 7.31 0.77 -19.02
CA ASP A 51 6.41 -0.26 -19.56
C ASP A 51 4.95 -0.07 -19.08
N MET A 52 4.69 0.92 -18.21
CA MET A 52 3.34 1.23 -17.73
C MET A 52 2.67 2.30 -18.59
N ASP A 53 1.34 2.23 -18.69
CA ASP A 53 0.54 3.21 -19.43
C ASP A 53 0.19 4.40 -18.53
N TRP A 54 0.64 5.60 -18.91
CA TRP A 54 0.38 6.83 -18.17
C TRP A 54 -0.98 7.43 -18.53
N ASN A 55 -1.83 7.60 -17.53
CA ASN A 55 -3.12 8.27 -17.67
C ASN A 55 -3.06 9.71 -17.13
N GLU A 56 -3.06 10.70 -18.02
CA GLU A 56 -2.99 12.12 -17.66
C GLU A 56 -4.20 12.59 -16.84
N GLU A 57 -5.39 12.05 -17.10
CA GLU A 57 -6.63 12.44 -16.43
C GLU A 57 -6.66 12.01 -14.96
N LEU A 58 -6.08 10.84 -14.66
CA LEU A 58 -6.04 10.25 -13.32
C LEU A 58 -4.68 10.46 -12.62
N GLN A 59 -3.70 11.01 -13.34
CA GLN A 59 -2.31 11.13 -12.90
C GLN A 59 -1.73 9.84 -12.33
N ALA A 60 -2.07 8.72 -12.98
CA ALA A 60 -1.75 7.38 -12.52
C ALA A 60 -1.21 6.51 -13.65
N PHE A 61 -0.25 5.65 -13.31
CA PHE A 61 0.28 4.61 -14.19
C PHE A 61 -0.57 3.35 -14.06
N THR A 62 -0.88 2.73 -15.18
CA THR A 62 -1.71 1.53 -15.27
C THR A 62 -0.99 0.39 -15.97
N TYR A 63 -1.20 -0.84 -15.50
CA TYR A 63 -0.55 -2.04 -16.07
C TYR A 63 -1.49 -3.25 -16.08
N PRO A 64 -1.54 -4.06 -17.16
CA PRO A 64 -2.43 -5.20 -17.25
C PRO A 64 -2.13 -6.27 -16.21
N CYS A 65 -3.12 -6.60 -15.38
CA CYS A 65 -3.04 -7.68 -14.40
C CYS A 65 -3.50 -9.01 -15.05
N PRO A 66 -2.83 -10.14 -14.78
CA PRO A 66 -3.23 -11.45 -15.32
C PRO A 66 -4.63 -11.93 -14.88
N CYS A 67 -5.25 -11.26 -13.90
CA CYS A 67 -6.62 -11.55 -13.50
C CYS A 67 -7.70 -10.85 -14.33
N GLY A 68 -7.31 -9.95 -15.25
CA GLY A 68 -8.23 -9.24 -16.14
C GLY A 68 -8.53 -7.79 -15.75
N ASP A 69 -7.96 -7.33 -14.63
CA ASP A 69 -8.02 -5.93 -14.17
C ASP A 69 -6.70 -5.20 -14.42
N LEU A 70 -6.60 -3.95 -13.97
CA LEU A 70 -5.43 -3.10 -14.13
C LEU A 70 -4.82 -2.79 -12.76
N PHE A 71 -3.51 -2.95 -12.63
CA PHE A 71 -2.76 -2.34 -11.54
C PHE A 71 -2.78 -0.82 -11.73
N GLN A 72 -2.93 -0.08 -10.64
CA GLN A 72 -2.91 1.38 -10.66
C GLN A 72 -1.99 1.92 -9.56
N ILE A 73 -1.22 2.94 -9.89
CA ILE A 73 -0.35 3.67 -8.95
C ILE A 73 -0.28 5.15 -9.34
N THR A 74 -0.37 6.06 -8.37
CA THR A 74 -0.32 7.50 -8.66
C THR A 74 1.12 7.99 -8.79
N LYS A 75 1.35 9.05 -9.58
CA LYS A 75 2.65 9.74 -9.62
C LYS A 75 3.04 10.33 -8.25
N GLU A 76 2.05 10.62 -7.41
CA GLU A 76 2.25 11.17 -6.07
C GLU A 76 2.83 10.10 -5.13
N ASP A 77 2.32 8.86 -5.20
CA ASP A 77 2.85 7.72 -4.46
C ASP A 77 4.31 7.45 -4.85
N LEU A 78 4.63 7.47 -6.15
CA LEU A 78 6.00 7.33 -6.64
C LEU A 78 6.91 8.44 -6.09
N LYS A 79 6.43 9.70 -6.03
CA LYS A 79 7.19 10.82 -5.45
C LYS A 79 7.42 10.67 -3.94
N LEU A 80 6.52 9.97 -3.24
CA LEU A 80 6.64 9.68 -1.81
C LEU A 80 7.54 8.47 -1.52
N GLY A 81 7.93 7.71 -2.55
CA GLY A 81 8.69 6.47 -2.41
C GLY A 81 7.82 5.22 -2.26
N GLU A 82 6.51 5.32 -2.50
CA GLU A 82 5.61 4.16 -2.54
C GLU A 82 5.53 3.64 -3.97
N GLU A 83 6.32 2.60 -4.25
CA GLU A 83 6.45 1.96 -5.57
C GLU A 83 5.53 0.74 -5.76
N ILE A 84 4.54 0.59 -4.89
CA ILE A 84 3.70 -0.62 -4.83
C ILE A 84 2.39 -0.37 -5.57
N ALA A 85 2.28 -0.86 -6.81
CA ALA A 85 1.04 -0.74 -7.57
C ALA A 85 0.03 -1.82 -7.11
N ARG A 86 -1.21 -1.39 -6.85
CA ARG A 86 -2.27 -2.25 -6.30
C ARG A 86 -3.32 -2.52 -7.37
N CYS A 87 -3.82 -3.76 -7.42
CA CYS A 87 -4.96 -4.12 -8.25
C CYS A 87 -6.25 -4.08 -7.41
N PRO A 88 -7.35 -3.49 -7.88
CA PRO A 88 -8.61 -3.44 -7.13
C PRO A 88 -9.30 -4.81 -7.01
N SER A 89 -9.03 -5.74 -7.94
CA SER A 89 -9.66 -7.06 -7.96
C SER A 89 -8.75 -8.17 -7.45
N CYS A 90 -7.45 -7.94 -7.43
CA CYS A 90 -6.45 -8.91 -7.00
C CYS A 90 -5.69 -8.35 -5.81
N SER A 91 -5.53 -9.14 -4.74
CA SER A 91 -4.66 -8.78 -3.61
C SER A 91 -3.17 -8.93 -3.92
N LEU A 92 -2.83 -8.86 -5.21
CA LEU A 92 -1.47 -8.91 -5.74
C LEU A 92 -0.92 -7.49 -5.83
N TYR A 93 0.40 -7.42 -5.80
CA TYR A 93 1.14 -6.17 -5.88
C TYR A 93 2.32 -6.37 -6.81
N ILE A 94 2.63 -5.35 -7.61
CA ILE A 94 3.87 -5.29 -8.39
C ILE A 94 4.73 -4.15 -7.85
N THR A 95 6.04 -4.33 -7.95
CA THR A 95 7.01 -3.31 -7.57
C THR A 95 7.37 -2.53 -8.83
N VAL A 96 7.17 -1.21 -8.81
CA VAL A 96 7.42 -0.35 -9.96
C VAL A 96 8.83 0.22 -9.85
N ILE A 97 9.76 -0.22 -10.68
CA ILE A 97 11.11 0.34 -10.69
C ILE A 97 11.08 1.70 -11.40
N TYR A 98 11.48 2.74 -10.69
CA TYR A 98 11.63 4.08 -11.24
C TYR A 98 12.92 4.75 -10.76
N ASN A 99 13.45 5.67 -11.56
CA ASN A 99 14.56 6.53 -11.15
C ASN A 99 14.01 7.83 -10.59
N MET A 100 14.41 8.18 -9.37
CA MET A 100 13.99 9.44 -8.74
C MET A 100 14.40 10.67 -9.57
N GLU A 101 15.52 10.61 -10.30
CA GLU A 101 15.94 11.70 -11.18
C GLU A 101 14.92 12.02 -12.29
N ASP A 102 14.20 11.02 -12.82
CA ASP A 102 13.22 11.22 -13.92
C ASP A 102 12.02 12.05 -13.46
N PHE A 103 11.59 11.86 -12.21
CA PHE A 103 10.49 12.60 -11.60
C PHE A 103 10.90 13.97 -11.04
N LEU A 104 12.19 14.17 -10.77
CA LEU A 104 12.75 15.42 -10.27
C LEU A 104 13.15 16.39 -11.39
N ASP A 105 13.49 15.89 -12.58
CA ASP A 105 13.93 16.70 -13.72
C ASP A 105 12.79 17.52 -14.37
N ASP A 106 11.53 17.12 -14.20
CA ASP A 106 10.34 17.88 -14.66
C ASP A 106 10.23 19.27 -13.97
N SER A 107 10.82 19.42 -12.79
CA SER A 107 10.91 20.72 -12.09
C SER A 107 12.06 21.63 -12.56
N ASN A 108 13.01 21.14 -13.39
CA ASN A 108 14.18 21.93 -13.77
C ASN A 108 14.52 21.98 -15.27
N GLN A 109 13.98 21.13 -16.15
CA GLN A 109 14.52 21.01 -17.50
C GLN A 109 13.54 21.37 -18.64
N LYS A 110 13.18 22.66 -18.74
CA LYS A 110 13.00 23.25 -20.07
C LYS A 110 14.38 23.54 -20.68
N ASN A 111 15.17 22.52 -21.03
CA ASN A 111 16.29 22.64 -21.97
C ASN A 111 16.97 21.27 -22.24
N ASN A 112 16.65 20.68 -23.41
CA ASN A 112 17.53 19.78 -24.20
C ASN A 112 18.00 18.47 -23.51
N LYS A 113 17.47 17.29 -23.85
CA LYS A 113 17.81 16.49 -25.05
C LYS A 113 17.03 15.17 -25.03
N GLY A 114 16.72 14.63 -26.20
CA GLY A 114 16.07 13.34 -26.34
C GLY A 114 16.93 12.14 -25.91
N LEU A 115 16.23 11.11 -25.46
CA LEU A 115 16.67 9.72 -25.54
C LEU A 115 15.43 8.85 -25.76
N GLU A 116 15.31 8.34 -26.99
CA GLU A 116 14.60 7.10 -27.33
C GLU A 116 15.64 5.96 -27.14
N PRO A 117 15.26 4.74 -26.70
CA PRO A 117 14.65 3.79 -27.64
C PRO A 117 13.59 2.88 -27.01
N SER A 118 12.46 2.69 -27.71
CA SER A 118 11.52 1.59 -27.46
C SER A 118 12.25 0.24 -27.48
N LYS A 119 12.23 -0.49 -26.36
CA LYS A 119 12.62 -1.91 -26.35
C LYS A 119 11.59 -2.72 -27.12
N GLN A 120 12.04 -3.36 -28.18
CA GLN A 120 11.30 -4.33 -28.98
C GLN A 120 11.14 -5.61 -28.16
N HIS A 121 9.90 -6.02 -27.87
CA HIS A 121 9.61 -7.38 -27.41
C HIS A 121 9.27 -8.26 -28.63
N PRO A 122 10.10 -9.25 -28.99
CA PRO A 122 9.77 -10.19 -30.06
C PRO A 122 8.71 -11.17 -29.54
N ILE A 123 7.47 -10.99 -29.97
CA ILE A 123 6.44 -11.99 -29.78
C ILE A 123 6.72 -13.12 -30.78
N VAL A 124 7.36 -14.18 -30.29
CA VAL A 124 7.40 -15.48 -30.97
C VAL A 124 6.07 -16.20 -30.73
N VAL A 125 5.31 -16.46 -31.79
CA VAL A 125 4.26 -17.50 -31.77
C VAL A 125 4.45 -18.40 -33.00
N ALA A 126 4.39 -19.69 -32.71
CA ALA A 126 4.61 -20.84 -33.58
C ALA A 126 3.52 -21.05 -34.65
#